data_AF-A0AAD8KUP8-F1
#
_entry.id   AF-A0AAD8KUP8-F1
#
_cell.length_a   1.000
_cell.length_b   1.000
_cell.length_c   1.000
_cell.angle_alpha   90.00
_cell.angle_beta   90.00
_cell.angle_gamma   90.00
#
_symmetry.space_group_name_H-M   'P 1'
#
loop_
_entity.id
_entity.type
_entity.pdbx_description
1 polymer ?
#
loop_
_entity_poly.entity_id
_entity_poly.type
_entity_poly.pdbx_seq_one_letter_code
_entity_poly.pdbx_strand_id
1 'polypeptide(L)'
;MARFCICEHITQKEVDEFYEYNLHLFSIKLHHGGVFTKFPDRMYVDGKATYVDLLDSERFLVHELDCVMSNLGYATDIIRYYHYLVPNRDLDFGISALGGDQDVISFAKFTSDHKIMNVYTEFETTNVHIYFCCPSKMSIKELSEDVEFSNNKKSY
;
A
#
# COMPACT_ATOMS: atom_id res chain seq x y z
N MET A 1 -18.82 1.64 0.92
CA MET A 1 -18.95 2.00 -0.51
C MET A 1 -17.52 2.24 -1.00
N ALA A 2 -17.04 1.47 -1.98
CA ALA A 2 -15.65 1.61 -2.47
C ALA A 2 -15.46 2.97 -3.14
N ARG A 3 -14.35 3.66 -2.81
CA ARG A 3 -14.03 5.04 -3.25
C ARG A 3 -12.99 5.07 -4.37
N PHE A 4 -12.97 4.07 -5.23
CA PHE A 4 -11.99 3.97 -6.30
C PHE A 4 -12.62 3.39 -7.57
N CYS A 5 -11.98 3.65 -8.71
CA CYS A 5 -12.30 3.04 -9.99
C CYS A 5 -11.16 2.12 -10.44
N ILE A 6 -11.46 0.95 -11.01
CA ILE A 6 -10.46 0.07 -11.61
C ILE A 6 -10.52 0.23 -13.12
N CYS A 7 -9.40 0.63 -13.73
CA CYS A 7 -9.28 0.89 -15.16
C CYS A 7 -8.10 0.12 -15.75
N GLU A 8 -8.22 -0.37 -16.99
CA GLU A 8 -7.10 -1.02 -17.69
C GLU A 8 -6.09 -0.01 -18.22
N HIS A 9 -6.55 1.19 -18.58
CA HIS A 9 -5.72 2.24 -19.14
C HIS A 9 -6.12 3.62 -18.61
N ILE A 10 -5.11 4.45 -18.33
CA ILE A 10 -5.22 5.87 -18.05
C ILE A 10 -4.12 6.57 -18.86
N THR A 11 -4.46 7.63 -19.58
CA THR A 11 -3.49 8.44 -20.31
C THR A 11 -2.99 9.61 -19.45
N GLN A 12 -1.74 10.04 -19.67
CA GLN A 12 -1.19 11.21 -18.96
C GLN A 12 -2.04 12.47 -19.18
N LYS A 13 -2.63 12.60 -20.38
CA LYS A 13 -3.52 13.72 -20.71
C LYS A 13 -4.79 13.72 -19.85
N GLU A 14 -5.43 12.57 -19.64
CA GLU A 14 -6.61 12.45 -18.77
C GLU A 14 -6.26 12.75 -17.32
N VAL A 15 -5.08 12.31 -16.86
CA VAL A 15 -4.55 12.64 -15.53
C VAL A 15 -4.36 14.14 -15.40
N ASP A 16 -3.69 14.79 -16.35
CA ASP A 16 -3.39 16.22 -16.28
C ASP A 16 -4.67 17.06 -16.28
N GLU A 17 -5.63 16.76 -17.18
CA GLU A 17 -6.90 17.49 -17.29
C GLU A 17 -7.81 17.29 -16.05
N PHE A 18 -7.82 16.10 -15.47
CA PHE A 18 -8.70 15.79 -14.33
C PHE A 18 -8.11 16.24 -12.98
N TYR A 19 -6.80 16.12 -12.81
CA TYR A 19 -6.13 16.44 -11.54
C TYR A 19 -5.68 17.89 -11.41
N GLU A 20 -5.76 18.71 -12.46
CA GLU A 20 -5.43 20.15 -12.42
C GLU A 20 -6.15 20.89 -11.27
N TYR A 21 -7.39 20.49 -10.97
CA TYR A 21 -8.23 21.10 -9.92
C TYR A 21 -8.46 20.19 -8.71
N ASN A 22 -7.99 18.94 -8.76
CA ASN A 22 -8.21 17.94 -7.72
C ASN A 22 -6.88 17.55 -7.07
N LEU A 23 -6.27 18.51 -6.36
CA LEU A 23 -4.91 18.38 -5.82
C LEU A 23 -4.71 17.18 -4.89
N HIS A 24 -5.75 16.76 -4.18
CA HIS A 24 -5.71 15.64 -3.24
C HIS A 24 -5.90 14.27 -3.90
N LEU A 25 -6.39 14.24 -5.14
CA LEU A 25 -6.64 12.98 -5.82
C LEU A 25 -5.40 12.48 -6.58
N PHE A 26 -5.28 11.17 -6.70
CA PHE A 26 -4.22 10.47 -7.41
C PHE A 26 -4.68 9.10 -7.90
N SER A 27 -3.85 8.49 -8.75
CA SER A 27 -4.01 7.13 -9.25
C SER A 27 -2.83 6.26 -8.80
N ILE A 28 -3.09 4.97 -8.63
CA ILE A 28 -2.07 3.94 -8.44
C ILE A 28 -2.01 3.07 -9.69
N LYS A 29 -0.82 2.90 -10.26
CA LYS A 29 -0.51 1.78 -11.14
C LYS A 29 -0.10 0.60 -10.27
N LEU A 30 -1.04 -0.32 -10.04
CA LEU A 30 -0.87 -1.50 -9.21
C LEU A 30 -0.31 -2.64 -10.04
N HIS A 31 0.92 -3.05 -9.73
CA HIS A 31 1.60 -4.21 -10.29
C HIS A 31 1.34 -5.41 -9.40
N HIS A 32 0.69 -6.44 -9.94
CA HIS A 32 0.21 -7.59 -9.16
C HIS A 32 0.40 -8.93 -9.87
N GLY A 33 0.45 -10.01 -9.08
CA GLY A 33 0.61 -11.38 -9.57
C GLY A 33 2.02 -11.75 -10.05
N GLY A 34 2.99 -10.84 -9.91
CA GLY A 34 4.39 -11.07 -10.25
C GLY A 34 5.29 -11.19 -9.01
N VAL A 35 6.59 -11.18 -9.25
CA VAL A 35 7.63 -11.27 -8.20
C VAL A 35 8.82 -10.38 -8.54
N PHE A 36 9.52 -9.88 -7.51
CA PHE A 36 10.78 -9.19 -7.71
C PHE A 36 11.94 -10.16 -7.98
N THR A 37 12.78 -9.83 -8.96
CA THR A 37 14.08 -10.48 -9.13
C THR A 37 15.04 -10.05 -8.01
N LYS A 38 16.15 -10.79 -7.88
CA LYS A 38 17.19 -10.46 -6.89
C LYS A 38 17.92 -9.18 -7.29
N PHE A 39 18.41 -8.47 -6.29
CA PHE A 39 19.35 -7.36 -6.47
C PHE A 39 20.72 -7.91 -6.93
N PRO A 40 21.49 -7.18 -7.78
CA PRO A 40 21.15 -5.91 -8.42
C PRO A 40 20.28 -6.10 -9.69
N ASP A 41 19.88 -4.99 -10.32
CA ASP A 41 19.05 -4.94 -11.51
C ASP A 41 17.66 -5.56 -11.29
N ARG A 42 17.06 -5.22 -10.15
CA ARG A 42 15.74 -5.71 -9.77
C ARG A 42 14.69 -5.34 -10.82
N MET A 43 13.90 -6.32 -11.19
CA MET A 43 12.73 -6.22 -12.07
C MET A 43 11.52 -6.82 -11.36
N TYR A 44 10.33 -6.37 -11.74
CA TYR A 44 9.09 -7.06 -11.40
C TYR A 44 8.66 -7.90 -12.60
N VAL A 45 8.73 -9.23 -12.47
CA VAL A 45 8.52 -10.18 -13.58
C VAL A 45 7.24 -10.99 -13.37
N ASP A 46 6.69 -11.49 -14.47
CA ASP A 46 5.47 -12.32 -14.52
C ASP A 46 4.20 -11.68 -13.95
N GLY A 47 4.25 -10.38 -13.66
CA GLY A 47 3.12 -9.60 -13.15
C GLY A 47 2.24 -8.97 -14.23
N LYS A 48 1.10 -8.47 -13.78
CA LYS A 48 0.18 -7.61 -14.53
C LYS A 48 0.17 -6.22 -13.90
N ALA A 49 -0.29 -5.22 -14.65
CA ALA A 49 -0.51 -3.88 -14.12
C ALA A 49 -1.96 -3.46 -14.36
N THR A 50 -2.59 -2.91 -13.33
CA THR A 50 -3.94 -2.35 -13.38
C THR A 50 -3.93 -0.96 -12.75
N TYR A 51 -4.77 -0.05 -13.23
CA TYR A 51 -4.90 1.28 -12.65
C TYR A 51 -6.04 1.32 -11.61
N VAL A 52 -5.75 1.88 -10.45
CA VAL A 52 -6.70 2.21 -9.40
C VAL A 52 -6.78 3.73 -9.34
N ASP A 53 -7.93 4.27 -9.68
CA ASP A 53 -8.12 5.70 -9.92
C ASP A 53 -9.04 6.35 -8.90
N LEU A 54 -8.99 7.69 -8.82
CA LEU A 54 -9.80 8.53 -7.94
C LEU A 54 -9.52 8.32 -6.44
N LEU A 55 -8.29 7.94 -6.10
CA LEU A 55 -7.89 7.80 -4.69
C LEU A 55 -7.63 9.18 -4.09
N ASP A 56 -8.04 9.37 -2.83
CA ASP A 56 -7.87 10.61 -2.09
C ASP A 56 -6.70 10.46 -1.10
N SER A 57 -5.64 11.24 -1.28
CA SER A 57 -4.40 11.18 -0.49
C SER A 57 -4.61 11.43 1.01
N GLU A 58 -5.65 12.16 1.41
CA GLU A 58 -5.95 12.43 2.82
C GLU A 58 -6.73 11.28 3.48
N ARG A 59 -7.30 10.39 2.66
CA ARG A 59 -8.22 9.33 3.11
C ARG A 59 -7.75 7.94 2.71
N PHE A 60 -6.68 7.85 1.93
CA PHE A 60 -6.12 6.62 1.43
C PHE A 60 -5.65 5.74 2.57
N LEU A 61 -6.03 4.47 2.53
CA LEU A 61 -5.64 3.48 3.53
C LEU A 61 -5.18 2.22 2.80
N VAL A 62 -4.17 1.53 3.35
CA VAL A 62 -3.63 0.29 2.77
C VAL A 62 -4.71 -0.77 2.50
N HIS A 63 -5.74 -0.84 3.35
CA HIS A 63 -6.85 -1.79 3.17
C HIS A 63 -7.67 -1.56 1.89
N GLU A 64 -7.60 -0.37 1.27
CA GLU A 64 -8.22 -0.15 -0.03
C GLU A 64 -7.54 -1.01 -1.10
N LEU A 65 -6.23 -1.25 -1.00
CA LEU A 65 -5.51 -2.16 -1.88
C LEU A 65 -5.98 -3.61 -1.69
N ASP A 66 -6.29 -4.05 -0.47
CA ASP A 66 -6.85 -5.39 -0.25
C ASP A 66 -8.22 -5.56 -0.90
N CYS A 67 -9.04 -4.51 -0.88
CA CYS A 67 -10.31 -4.47 -1.58
C CYS A 67 -10.12 -4.52 -3.11
N VAL A 68 -9.14 -3.79 -3.64
CA VAL A 68 -8.77 -3.87 -5.07
C VAL A 68 -8.32 -5.29 -5.43
N MET A 69 -7.43 -5.90 -4.64
CA MET A 69 -6.93 -7.25 -4.90
C MET A 69 -8.05 -8.29 -4.88
N SER A 70 -9.01 -8.16 -3.96
CA SER A 70 -10.21 -8.99 -3.93
C SER A 70 -11.06 -8.82 -5.21
N ASN A 71 -11.28 -7.58 -5.64
CA ASN A 71 -12.02 -7.28 -6.88
C ASN A 71 -11.33 -7.81 -8.14
N LEU A 72 -9.99 -7.91 -8.12
CA LEU A 72 -9.20 -8.52 -9.19
C LEU A 72 -9.20 -10.06 -9.15
N GLY A 73 -9.89 -10.66 -8.17
CA GLY A 73 -10.06 -12.11 -8.04
C GLY A 73 -8.99 -12.82 -7.20
N TYR A 74 -8.16 -12.08 -6.45
CA TYR A 74 -7.18 -12.68 -5.55
C TYR A 74 -7.81 -13.06 -4.21
N ALA A 75 -7.42 -14.22 -3.67
CA ALA A 75 -7.92 -14.73 -2.40
C ALA A 75 -7.54 -13.81 -1.23
N THR A 76 -8.48 -13.57 -0.31
CA THR A 76 -8.37 -12.60 0.80
C THR A 76 -7.65 -13.12 2.04
N ASP A 77 -7.46 -14.42 2.13
CA ASP A 77 -6.83 -15.14 3.25
C ASP A 77 -5.31 -15.33 3.08
N ILE A 78 -4.72 -14.70 2.06
CA ILE A 78 -3.28 -14.74 1.79
C ILE A 78 -2.61 -13.49 2.33
N ILE A 79 -1.44 -13.64 2.96
CA ILE A 79 -0.60 -12.52 3.40
C ILE A 79 -0.08 -11.76 2.17
N ARG A 80 -0.24 -10.44 2.16
CA ARG A 80 0.21 -9.57 1.07
C ARG A 80 1.15 -8.48 1.57
N TYR A 81 2.13 -8.17 0.74
CA TYR A 81 3.05 -7.06 0.93
C TYR A 81 2.86 -6.07 -0.21
N TYR A 82 2.58 -4.81 0.12
CA TYR A 82 2.43 -3.72 -0.85
C TYR A 82 3.64 -2.81 -0.80
N HIS A 83 4.29 -2.57 -1.93
CA HIS A 83 5.49 -1.76 -2.01
C HIS A 83 5.25 -0.58 -2.94
N TYR A 84 5.68 0.63 -2.59
CA TYR A 84 5.64 1.75 -3.54
C TYR A 84 7.03 2.06 -4.06
N LEU A 85 7.10 2.50 -5.32
CA LEU A 85 8.31 3.05 -5.91
C LEU A 85 8.33 4.56 -5.68
N VAL A 86 9.37 5.05 -5.01
CA VAL A 86 9.64 6.47 -4.89
C VAL A 86 9.79 7.06 -6.30
N PRO A 87 9.08 8.15 -6.65
CA PRO A 87 9.16 8.71 -7.99
C PRO A 87 10.59 9.04 -8.42
N ASN A 88 10.88 8.83 -9.71
CA ASN A 88 12.20 9.08 -10.32
C ASN A 88 13.34 8.23 -9.72
N ARG A 89 13.03 7.11 -9.07
CA ARG A 89 14.00 6.10 -8.61
C ARG A 89 13.82 4.78 -9.35
N ASP A 90 14.83 3.92 -9.25
CA ASP A 90 14.80 2.55 -9.76
C ASP A 90 14.28 1.54 -8.71
N LEU A 91 14.10 0.29 -9.12
CA LEU A 91 13.63 -0.78 -8.24
C LEU A 91 14.69 -1.31 -7.26
N ASP A 92 15.96 -1.00 -7.47
CA ASP A 92 17.04 -1.44 -6.60
C ASP A 92 17.09 -0.61 -5.31
N PHE A 93 16.90 0.70 -5.43
CA PHE A 93 17.05 1.66 -4.32
C PHE A 93 15.79 2.47 -4.02
N GLY A 94 14.79 2.46 -4.89
CA GLY A 94 13.57 3.27 -4.79
C GLY A 94 12.37 2.57 -4.19
N ILE A 95 12.43 1.26 -3.95
CA ILE A 95 11.31 0.51 -3.37
C ILE A 95 11.19 0.84 -1.87
N SER A 96 9.97 1.15 -1.43
CA SER A 96 9.63 1.38 -0.03
C SER A 96 8.41 0.57 0.39
N ALA A 97 8.30 0.28 1.68
CA ALA A 97 7.16 -0.44 2.25
C ALA A 97 5.89 0.42 2.21
N LEU A 98 4.72 -0.21 2.00
CA LEU A 98 3.39 0.36 2.15
C LEU A 98 2.52 -0.57 2.99
N GLY A 99 2.85 -0.72 4.27
CA GLY A 99 2.21 -1.70 5.17
C GLY A 99 1.46 -1.10 6.35
N GLY A 100 1.75 0.15 6.74
CA GLY A 100 1.10 0.79 7.88
C GLY A 100 0.95 2.30 7.74
N ASP A 101 0.39 2.93 8.76
CA ASP A 101 0.03 4.35 8.75
C ASP A 101 1.22 5.26 8.44
N GLN A 102 2.39 4.95 8.99
CA GLN A 102 3.59 5.77 8.76
C GLN A 102 4.12 5.66 7.33
N ASP A 103 3.91 4.50 6.70
CA ASP A 103 4.24 4.30 5.29
C ASP A 103 3.26 5.07 4.41
N VAL A 104 1.95 5.04 4.73
CA VAL A 104 0.90 5.81 4.05
C VAL A 104 1.19 7.31 4.13
N ILE A 105 1.57 7.82 5.30
CA ILE A 105 1.96 9.23 5.48
C ILE A 105 3.17 9.57 4.61
N SER A 106 4.14 8.66 4.50
CA SER A 106 5.35 8.88 3.69
C SER A 106 5.03 8.82 2.19
N PHE A 107 4.16 7.90 1.79
CA PHE A 107 3.65 7.74 0.43
C PHE A 107 2.85 8.97 -0.03
N ALA A 108 1.95 9.48 0.82
CA ALA A 108 1.07 10.61 0.50
C ALA A 108 1.86 11.88 0.13
N LYS A 109 3.07 12.08 0.70
CA LYS A 109 3.95 13.22 0.36
C LYS A 109 4.33 13.28 -1.12
N PHE A 110 4.34 12.15 -1.82
CA PHE A 110 4.71 12.10 -3.24
C PHE A 110 3.51 12.37 -4.16
N THR A 111 2.28 12.17 -3.66
CA THR A 111 1.04 12.28 -4.46
C THR A 111 0.66 13.72 -4.82
N SER A 112 1.23 14.71 -4.14
CA SER A 112 1.05 16.13 -4.50
C SER A 112 1.62 16.41 -5.89
N ASP A 113 2.83 15.89 -6.13
CA ASP A 113 3.64 16.20 -7.32
C ASP A 113 3.55 15.10 -8.37
N HIS A 114 3.21 13.88 -7.96
CA HIS A 114 3.11 12.71 -8.84
C HIS A 114 1.72 12.10 -8.74
N LYS A 115 0.90 12.35 -9.77
CA LYS A 115 -0.49 11.87 -9.80
C LYS A 115 -0.64 10.39 -10.12
N ILE A 116 0.41 9.74 -10.63
CA ILE A 116 0.43 8.29 -10.84
C ILE A 116 1.57 7.69 -10.01
N MET A 117 1.21 6.92 -8.99
CA MET A 117 2.15 6.21 -8.14
C MET A 117 2.26 4.74 -8.55
N ASN A 118 3.48 4.20 -8.60
CA ASN A 118 3.68 2.78 -8.87
C ASN A 118 3.68 1.99 -7.55
N VAL A 119 2.77 1.02 -7.43
CA VAL A 119 2.67 0.12 -6.28
C VAL A 119 2.79 -1.31 -6.75
N TYR A 120 3.53 -2.16 -6.05
CA TYR A 120 3.83 -3.55 -6.39
C TYR A 120 3.34 -4.46 -5.27
N THR A 121 2.89 -5.66 -5.62
CA THR A 121 2.46 -6.66 -4.63
C THR A 121 3.35 -7.89 -4.64
N GLU A 122 3.72 -8.39 -3.46
CA GLU A 122 4.24 -9.75 -3.27
C GLU A 122 3.28 -10.55 -2.37
N PHE A 123 3.21 -11.87 -2.57
CA PHE A 123 2.36 -12.77 -1.80
C PHE A 123 3.19 -13.69 -0.92
N GLU A 124 2.72 -13.96 0.30
CA GLU A 124 3.27 -14.88 1.31
C GLU A 124 4.66 -14.53 1.85
N THR A 125 5.58 -14.12 0.98
CA THR A 125 6.95 -13.76 1.30
C THR A 125 7.33 -12.44 0.64
N THR A 126 8.17 -11.66 1.31
CA THR A 126 8.81 -10.49 0.70
C THR A 126 10.30 -10.54 0.94
N ASN A 127 11.08 -10.18 -0.08
CA ASN A 127 12.53 -10.02 0.02
C ASN A 127 12.92 -8.55 0.23
N VAL A 128 11.94 -7.65 0.39
CA VAL A 128 12.19 -6.23 0.62
C VAL A 128 12.55 -6.01 2.08
N HIS A 129 13.85 -5.73 2.31
CA HIS A 129 14.47 -5.65 3.63
C HIS A 129 13.79 -4.66 4.61
N ILE A 130 13.06 -3.68 4.10
CA ILE A 130 12.49 -2.55 4.87
C ILE A 130 11.41 -3.02 5.87
N TYR A 131 10.66 -4.08 5.56
CA TYR A 131 9.69 -4.67 6.50
C TYR A 131 10.34 -5.31 7.72
N PHE A 132 11.57 -5.79 7.56
CA PHE A 132 12.33 -6.43 8.64
C PHE A 132 13.10 -5.42 9.49
N CYS A 133 13.19 -4.16 9.04
CA CYS A 133 13.87 -3.06 9.73
C CYS A 133 12.92 -2.19 10.58
N CYS A 134 11.61 -2.44 10.57
CA CYS A 134 10.66 -1.66 11.38
C CYS A 134 10.94 -1.90 12.89
N PRO A 135 11.27 -0.86 13.69
CA PRO A 135 11.73 -1.03 15.08
C PRO A 135 10.68 -1.62 16.04
N SER A 136 9.41 -1.65 15.64
CA SER A 136 8.31 -2.10 16.47
C SER A 136 7.98 -3.57 16.18
N LYS A 137 8.70 -4.48 16.84
CA LYS A 137 8.15 -5.80 17.20
C LYS A 137 7.03 -5.59 18.24
N MET A 138 5.88 -5.06 17.82
CA MET A 138 4.69 -5.05 18.66
C MET A 138 3.94 -6.36 18.45
N SER A 139 4.20 -7.34 19.32
CA SER A 139 3.38 -8.55 19.41
C SER A 139 2.10 -8.20 20.18
N ILE A 140 1.01 -7.97 19.47
CA ILE A 140 -0.32 -7.96 20.09
C ILE A 140 -0.68 -9.42 20.35
N LYS A 141 -0.73 -9.82 21.62
CA LYS A 141 -1.33 -11.08 22.04
C LYS A 141 -2.75 -10.77 22.47
N GLU A 142 -3.72 -11.50 21.93
CA GLU A 142 -5.07 -11.53 22.48
C GLU A 142 -4.97 -11.93 23.96
N LEU A 143 -5.54 -11.12 24.84
CA LEU A 143 -5.77 -11.50 26.22
C LEU A 143 -6.98 -12.45 26.20
N SER A 144 -6.79 -13.69 26.64
CA SER A 144 -7.90 -14.59 26.95
C SER A 144 -8.82 -13.92 27.98
N GLU A 145 -10.14 -14.07 27.82
CA GLU A 145 -11.20 -13.34 28.52
C GLU A 145 -11.26 -13.51 30.06
N ASP A 146 -10.29 -14.18 30.67
CA ASP A 146 -10.30 -14.53 32.10
C ASP A 146 -9.49 -13.56 32.99
N VAL A 147 -9.57 -12.24 32.75
CA VAL A 147 -8.97 -11.24 33.67
C VAL A 147 -10.06 -10.67 34.58
N GLU A 148 -10.25 -11.28 35.75
CA GLU A 148 -11.01 -10.68 36.85
C GLU A 148 -10.31 -9.41 37.36
N PHE A 149 -10.91 -8.25 37.09
CA PHE A 149 -10.47 -6.97 37.66
C PHE A 149 -10.86 -6.87 39.14
N SER A 150 -9.89 -7.03 40.03
CA SER A 150 -10.05 -6.72 41.46
C SER A 150 -10.07 -5.19 41.67
N ASN A 151 -11.27 -4.65 41.89
CA ASN A 151 -11.50 -3.26 42.25
C ASN A 151 -11.00 -2.96 43.67
N ASN A 152 -9.78 -2.46 43.81
CA ASN A 152 -9.36 -1.80 45.05
C ASN A 152 -9.87 -0.35 45.06
N LYS A 153 -11.02 -0.13 45.70
CA LYS A 153 -11.49 1.19 46.13
C LYS A 153 -10.50 1.77 47.14
N LYS A 154 -9.84 2.88 46.79
CA LYS A 154 -9.27 3.79 47.79
C LYS A 154 -10.40 4.67 48.33
N SER A 155 -10.69 4.54 49.63
CA SER A 155 -11.49 5.52 50.36
C SER A 155 -10.63 6.75 50.63
N TYR A 156 -11.17 7.93 50.34
CA TYR A 156 -10.72 9.18 50.96
C TYR A 156 -11.28 9.29 52.38
#